data_AF-A0A7C2VWK4-F1
#
_entry.id   AF-A0A7C2VWK4-F1
#
_cell.length_a   1.000
_cell.length_b   1.000
_cell.length_c   1.000
_cell.angle_alpha   90.00
_cell.angle_beta   90.00
_cell.angle_gamma   90.00
#
_symmetry.space_group_name_H-M   'P 1'
#
loop_
_entity.id
_entity.type
_entity.pdbx_description
1 polymer ?
#
loop_
_entity_poly.entity_id
_entity_poly.type
_entity_poly.pdbx_seq_one_letter_code
_entity_poly.pdbx_strand_id
1 'polypeptide(L)'
;MSRKLLFMGVSLVVLGGFVASAGAAPIITNVVRTPAATPAPIMNPPGQPFGDKATCFVDRVHVYTLLPPELPRLVGAEYILTRNDDKAAAGFTMAVTVASPCSVYLIIDNRMGGGSGSGQGRDPILTTEISAWMNAMGGFTDTGYDIAIDEGNNNSIDRYSSLYVSNSVLQPGTYNFGPQNYSGNMYGIVIVPPPTQASGPSPADGGQIGQTSVALSWTPGAYAAQHHVYLSSNQADVVNRVASADKGLVTFAVYLATGLVPGATYYWAIDEVNDTHPDSPWAGVVWSFTVIPVKAWNPRPVDGAVNQPSNVTLQWNRGLDAIQDLLFWGTNYDTVLNATTPQASPIGPSYALTGLPNEANIYWRIDTVNSLGQTTKGDVWTFGTAPNIPVTDPNLLVWYTFEEGSGNVALDYSGHNRHGVMTGSPLPSRTGGMAGDAISLTGNGDRIVYDADNGAFLNGLSAMSVTVWIKS
;
A
#
# COMPACT_ATOMS: atom_id res chain seq x y z
N MET A 1 19.98 -2.15 -47.57
CA MET A 1 20.62 -1.22 -46.63
C MET A 1 19.92 -1.35 -45.29
N SER A 2 20.61 -1.85 -44.25
CA SER A 2 20.05 -1.87 -42.89
C SER A 2 20.37 -0.56 -42.17
N ARG A 3 19.38 0.01 -41.48
CA ARG A 3 19.61 1.01 -40.42
C ARG A 3 19.08 0.39 -39.13
N LYS A 4 19.99 -0.13 -38.31
CA LYS A 4 19.67 -0.56 -36.95
C LYS A 4 19.33 0.68 -36.12
N LEU A 5 18.14 0.75 -35.53
CA LEU A 5 17.89 1.69 -34.44
C LEU A 5 18.71 1.22 -33.23
N LEU A 6 19.54 2.12 -32.70
CA LEU A 6 20.28 1.89 -31.48
C LEU A 6 19.45 2.42 -30.31
N PHE A 7 18.69 1.54 -29.64
CA PHE A 7 18.08 1.90 -28.35
C PHE A 7 19.17 1.97 -27.29
N MET A 8 19.62 3.20 -27.00
CA MET A 8 20.60 3.47 -25.96
C MET A 8 19.89 3.49 -24.60
N GLY A 9 19.70 2.30 -24.02
CA GLY A 9 19.17 2.16 -22.67
C GLY A 9 20.13 2.77 -21.65
N VAL A 10 19.79 3.94 -21.13
CA VAL A 10 20.50 4.55 -20.00
C VAL A 10 20.09 3.81 -18.74
N SER A 11 20.83 2.75 -18.40
CA SER A 11 20.78 2.17 -17.07
C SER A 11 21.32 3.19 -16.07
N LEU A 12 20.42 3.94 -15.45
CA LEU A 12 20.74 4.82 -14.34
C LEU A 12 21.10 3.95 -13.13
N VAL A 13 22.38 3.63 -13.01
CA VAL A 13 22.93 3.01 -11.80
C VAL A 13 22.86 4.07 -10.70
N VAL A 14 21.83 3.99 -9.87
CA VAL A 14 21.79 4.70 -8.58
C VAL A 14 22.87 4.05 -7.70
N LEU A 15 24.10 4.54 -7.85
CA LEU A 15 25.19 4.18 -6.97
C LEU A 15 24.89 4.84 -5.62
N GLY A 16 24.17 4.11 -4.76
CA GLY A 16 24.00 4.43 -3.35
C GLY A 16 25.34 4.37 -2.64
N GLY A 17 26.17 5.38 -2.88
CA GLY A 17 27.45 5.56 -2.24
C GLY A 17 27.21 5.89 -0.78
N PHE A 18 27.21 4.85 0.06
CA PHE A 18 27.40 5.00 1.50
C PHE A 18 28.78 5.63 1.72
N VAL A 19 28.81 6.98 1.72
CA VAL A 19 29.84 7.69 2.45
C VAL A 19 29.66 7.24 3.89
N ALA A 20 30.62 6.49 4.42
CA ALA A 20 30.63 6.13 5.83
C ALA A 20 30.72 7.45 6.62
N SER A 21 29.58 7.90 7.16
CA SER A 21 29.57 8.95 8.16
C SER A 21 30.43 8.50 9.33
N ALA A 22 31.13 9.45 9.96
CA ALA A 22 31.75 9.17 11.25
C ALA A 22 30.64 8.63 12.17
N GLY A 23 30.82 7.41 12.70
CA GLY A 23 29.77 6.68 13.38
C GLY A 23 29.12 7.54 14.45
N ALA A 24 27.79 7.69 14.39
CA ALA A 24 27.03 8.45 15.36
C ALA A 24 27.34 7.94 16.78
N ALA A 25 27.41 8.85 17.75
CA ALA A 25 27.61 8.46 19.14
C ALA A 25 26.47 7.54 19.59
N PRO A 26 26.76 6.45 20.33
CA PRO A 26 25.75 5.47 20.67
C PRO A 26 24.63 6.09 21.52
N ILE A 27 23.39 5.76 21.18
CA ILE A 27 22.20 6.20 21.91
C ILE A 27 22.19 5.53 23.29
N ILE A 28 22.41 4.22 23.34
CA ILE A 28 22.50 3.46 24.60
C ILE A 28 23.90 3.63 25.19
N THR A 29 23.97 4.23 26.37
CA THR A 29 25.25 4.52 27.05
C THR A 29 25.47 3.74 28.33
N ASN A 30 24.42 3.16 28.92
CA ASN A 30 24.54 2.29 30.08
C ASN A 30 23.32 1.35 30.20
N VAL A 31 23.54 0.15 30.74
CA VAL A 31 22.48 -0.81 31.10
C VAL A 31 22.83 -1.45 32.44
N VAL A 32 21.96 -1.26 33.45
CA VAL A 32 22.14 -1.83 34.79
C VAL A 32 21.00 -2.81 35.09
N ARG A 33 21.33 -4.11 35.11
CA ARG A 33 20.44 -5.16 35.60
C ARG A 33 20.47 -5.19 37.14
N THR A 34 19.28 -5.24 37.75
CA THR A 34 19.11 -5.55 39.17
C THR A 34 18.27 -6.83 39.35
N PRO A 35 18.64 -7.77 40.24
CA PRO A 35 19.96 -7.91 40.85
C PRO A 35 21.06 -8.08 39.78
N ALA A 36 22.34 -7.93 40.12
CA ALA A 36 23.41 -8.21 39.16
C ALA A 36 23.46 -9.71 38.83
N ALA A 37 23.83 -10.07 37.60
CA ALA A 37 23.98 -11.47 37.17
C ALA A 37 25.00 -11.61 36.03
N THR A 38 25.50 -12.84 35.83
CA THR A 38 26.51 -13.18 34.82
C THR A 38 25.96 -14.22 33.83
N PRO A 39 26.18 -14.07 32.51
CA PRO A 39 26.69 -12.88 31.84
C PRO A 39 25.77 -11.66 32.05
N ALA A 40 26.35 -10.47 32.12
CA ALA A 40 25.59 -9.22 32.18
C ALA A 40 24.93 -8.93 30.82
N PRO A 41 23.86 -8.12 30.77
CA PRO A 41 23.30 -7.68 29.48
C PRO A 41 24.33 -6.97 28.62
N ILE A 42 24.25 -7.17 27.30
CA ILE A 42 25.11 -6.49 26.33
C ILE A 42 24.24 -5.46 25.59
N MET A 43 24.61 -4.19 25.71
CA MET A 43 24.09 -3.11 24.87
C MET A 43 24.88 -3.02 23.56
N ASN A 44 24.18 -2.86 22.44
CA ASN A 44 24.72 -2.70 21.09
C ASN A 44 25.90 -3.65 20.79
N PRO A 45 25.64 -4.97 20.59
CA PRO A 45 26.68 -5.98 20.44
C PRO A 45 27.68 -5.63 19.33
N PRO A 46 29.01 -5.71 19.60
CA PRO A 46 30.03 -5.34 18.62
C PRO A 46 29.88 -6.10 17.29
N GLY A 47 29.60 -5.37 16.20
CA GLY A 47 29.45 -5.93 14.86
C GLY A 47 28.12 -6.62 14.57
N GLN A 48 27.15 -6.58 15.50
CA GLN A 48 25.81 -7.12 15.32
C GLN A 48 24.78 -6.07 15.79
N PRO A 49 24.37 -5.14 14.91
CA PRO A 49 23.20 -4.30 15.17
C PRO A 49 21.91 -5.13 15.08
N PHE A 50 20.77 -4.54 15.47
CA PHE A 50 19.48 -5.21 15.32
C PHE A 50 19.15 -5.46 13.84
N GLY A 51 18.57 -6.62 13.53
CA GLY A 51 18.37 -7.08 12.16
C GLY A 51 17.93 -8.54 12.09
N ASP A 52 17.81 -9.07 10.87
CA ASP A 52 17.61 -10.51 10.68
C ASP A 52 18.82 -11.29 11.22
N LYS A 53 18.54 -12.41 11.89
CA LYS A 53 19.49 -13.24 12.63
C LYS A 53 20.27 -12.51 13.74
N ALA A 54 19.78 -11.36 14.23
CA ALA A 54 20.32 -10.71 15.43
C ALA A 54 20.04 -11.56 16.69
N THR A 55 21.06 -11.77 17.52
CA THR A 55 20.99 -12.62 18.72
C THR A 55 20.09 -12.00 19.78
N CYS A 56 19.11 -12.75 20.31
CA CYS A 56 18.14 -12.22 21.29
C CYS A 56 18.71 -12.11 22.72
N PHE A 57 19.56 -13.06 23.13
CA PHE A 57 19.96 -13.22 24.53
C PHE A 57 21.46 -13.51 24.68
N VAL A 58 22.07 -13.06 25.78
CA VAL A 58 23.49 -13.34 26.08
C VAL A 58 23.77 -14.79 26.51
N ASP A 59 22.73 -15.57 26.84
CA ASP A 59 22.83 -16.92 27.40
C ASP A 59 22.07 -17.98 26.60
N ARG A 60 21.65 -17.69 25.36
CA ARG A 60 21.01 -18.63 24.42
C ARG A 60 21.44 -18.33 22.98
N VAL A 61 21.21 -19.30 22.09
CA VAL A 61 21.50 -19.18 20.63
C VAL A 61 20.33 -18.59 19.83
N HIS A 62 19.29 -18.08 20.50
CA HIS A 62 18.07 -17.62 19.86
C HIS A 62 18.35 -16.38 19.01
N VAL A 63 17.69 -16.28 17.87
CA VAL A 63 17.85 -15.17 16.93
C VAL A 63 16.50 -14.63 16.45
N TYR A 64 16.43 -13.32 16.24
CA TYR A 64 15.30 -12.66 15.61
C TYR A 64 15.26 -12.97 14.11
N THR A 65 14.05 -13.14 13.56
CA THR A 65 13.83 -13.32 12.12
C THR A 65 12.44 -12.84 11.73
N LEU A 66 12.14 -12.79 10.42
CA LEU A 66 10.93 -12.19 9.86
C LEU A 66 10.68 -10.76 10.39
N LEU A 67 11.67 -9.87 10.27
CA LEU A 67 11.49 -8.46 10.61
C LEU A 67 10.45 -7.82 9.67
N PRO A 68 9.51 -6.99 10.18
CA PRO A 68 8.52 -6.33 9.34
C PRO A 68 9.15 -5.37 8.33
N PRO A 69 8.96 -5.56 7.01
CA PRO A 69 9.50 -4.65 6.01
C PRO A 69 8.92 -3.22 6.09
N GLU A 70 7.77 -3.06 6.74
CA GLU A 70 7.10 -1.77 7.02
C GLU A 70 7.79 -0.98 8.16
N LEU A 71 8.67 -1.61 8.93
CA LEU A 71 9.47 -1.00 10.00
C LEU A 71 10.98 -1.01 9.67
N PRO A 72 11.43 -0.48 8.52
CA PRO A 72 12.82 -0.59 8.07
C PRO A 72 13.80 0.10 9.02
N ARG A 73 13.32 1.02 9.85
CA ARG A 73 14.10 1.75 10.87
C ARG A 73 14.60 0.88 12.03
N LEU A 74 14.07 -0.35 12.18
CA LEU A 74 14.59 -1.34 13.12
C LEU A 74 15.91 -1.95 12.63
N VAL A 75 16.08 -2.14 11.32
CA VAL A 75 17.31 -2.73 10.77
C VAL A 75 18.46 -1.74 10.94
N GLY A 76 19.54 -2.19 11.58
CA GLY A 76 20.68 -1.36 11.95
C GLY A 76 20.55 -0.66 13.31
N ALA A 77 19.44 -0.83 14.03
CA ALA A 77 19.19 -0.16 15.30
C ALA A 77 20.06 -0.70 16.46
N GLU A 78 20.20 0.12 17.51
CA GLU A 78 20.80 -0.32 18.76
C GLU A 78 19.80 -1.17 19.55
N TYR A 79 20.28 -2.18 20.27
CA TYR A 79 19.42 -3.03 21.07
C TYR A 79 20.17 -3.68 22.24
N ILE A 80 19.45 -4.35 23.12
CA ILE A 80 19.99 -4.93 24.35
C ILE A 80 19.74 -6.44 24.37
N LEU A 81 20.81 -7.22 24.49
CA LEU A 81 20.74 -8.65 24.80
C LEU A 81 20.52 -8.79 26.30
N THR A 82 19.31 -9.17 26.68
CA THR A 82 18.98 -9.59 28.05
C THR A 82 19.43 -11.05 28.25
N ARG A 83 19.26 -11.60 29.46
CA ARG A 83 19.33 -13.06 29.62
C ARG A 83 17.96 -13.66 29.42
N ASN A 84 17.87 -14.79 28.73
CA ASN A 84 16.63 -15.56 28.72
C ASN A 84 16.29 -16.10 30.12
N ASP A 85 17.29 -16.31 31.00
CA ASP A 85 17.07 -16.73 32.39
C ASP A 85 16.47 -15.63 33.28
N ASP A 86 16.44 -14.35 32.83
CA ASP A 86 15.89 -13.23 33.61
C ASP A 86 14.39 -13.41 33.90
N LYS A 87 13.67 -14.20 33.09
CA LYS A 87 12.26 -14.60 33.27
C LYS A 87 11.93 -15.26 34.61
N ALA A 88 12.96 -15.81 35.27
CA ALA A 88 12.84 -16.49 36.55
C ALA A 88 13.48 -15.69 37.70
N ALA A 89 14.05 -14.51 37.42
CA ALA A 89 14.72 -13.69 38.42
C ALA A 89 13.71 -12.81 39.17
N ALA A 90 13.47 -13.15 40.43
CA ALA A 90 12.66 -12.33 41.33
C ALA A 90 13.25 -10.92 41.46
N GLY A 91 12.39 -9.90 41.30
CA GLY A 91 12.81 -8.50 41.35
C GLY A 91 13.69 -8.04 40.18
N PHE A 92 13.67 -8.74 39.03
CA PHE A 92 14.36 -8.29 37.82
C PHE A 92 13.89 -6.89 37.40
N THR A 93 14.84 -5.98 37.27
CA THR A 93 14.68 -4.69 36.58
C THR A 93 15.92 -4.39 35.75
N MET A 94 15.74 -3.54 34.75
CA MET A 94 16.82 -3.06 33.88
C MET A 94 16.71 -1.55 33.71
N ALA A 95 17.67 -0.81 34.28
CA ALA A 95 17.81 0.62 34.10
C ALA A 95 18.68 0.89 32.86
N VAL A 96 18.10 1.47 31.81
CA VAL A 96 18.76 1.77 30.54
C VAL A 96 18.96 3.28 30.44
N THR A 97 20.19 3.73 30.26
CA THR A 97 20.51 5.15 30.05
C THR A 97 20.69 5.44 28.55
N VAL A 98 19.90 6.39 28.05
CA VAL A 98 20.01 6.92 26.68
C VAL A 98 20.57 8.34 26.69
N ALA A 99 21.50 8.63 25.77
CA ALA A 99 22.19 9.92 25.69
C ALA A 99 21.58 10.91 24.69
N SER A 100 20.76 10.41 23.76
CA SER A 100 20.05 11.17 22.74
C SER A 100 18.56 10.87 22.81
N PRO A 101 17.67 11.76 22.33
CA PRO A 101 16.26 11.42 22.16
C PRO A 101 16.10 10.17 21.29
N CYS A 102 15.08 9.35 21.56
CA CYS A 102 14.89 8.06 20.88
C CYS A 102 13.43 7.56 20.94
N SER A 103 13.08 6.61 20.08
CA SER A 103 11.90 5.78 20.26
C SER A 103 12.33 4.38 20.72
N VAL A 104 11.57 3.80 21.65
CA VAL A 104 11.83 2.45 22.16
C VAL A 104 10.81 1.49 21.55
N TYR A 105 11.32 0.39 21.01
CA TYR A 105 10.53 -0.76 20.60
C TYR A 105 10.74 -1.89 21.61
N LEU A 106 9.64 -2.40 22.15
CA LEU A 106 9.60 -3.61 22.96
C LEU A 106 9.17 -4.78 22.09
N ILE A 107 9.92 -5.88 22.16
CA ILE A 107 9.58 -7.14 21.48
C ILE A 107 8.96 -8.05 22.53
N ILE A 108 7.63 -8.21 22.53
CA ILE A 108 6.91 -8.86 23.63
C ILE A 108 6.38 -10.23 23.20
N ASP A 109 6.83 -11.30 23.86
CA ASP A 109 6.45 -12.70 23.54
C ASP A 109 4.93 -12.94 23.62
N ASN A 110 4.34 -13.36 22.50
CA ASN A 110 2.88 -13.50 22.27
C ASN A 110 2.21 -14.57 23.14
N ARG A 111 3.00 -15.34 23.89
CA ARG A 111 2.50 -16.36 24.82
C ARG A 111 2.28 -15.78 26.23
N MET A 112 2.54 -14.49 26.44
CA MET A 112 2.12 -13.75 27.65
C MET A 112 0.61 -13.86 27.86
N GLY A 113 0.19 -14.03 29.12
CA GLY A 113 -1.22 -14.28 29.47
C GLY A 113 -1.65 -15.74 29.43
N GLY A 114 -0.73 -16.67 29.17
CA GLY A 114 -1.02 -18.11 29.15
C GLY A 114 -1.25 -18.69 27.75
N GLY A 115 -0.66 -18.07 26.72
CA GLY A 115 -0.63 -18.63 25.37
C GLY A 115 0.20 -19.91 25.29
N SER A 116 -0.10 -20.75 24.30
CA SER A 116 0.58 -22.02 24.03
C SER A 116 1.04 -22.11 22.58
N GLY A 117 1.89 -23.09 22.27
CA GLY A 117 2.54 -23.19 20.95
C GLY A 117 3.56 -22.08 20.72
N SER A 118 3.63 -21.56 19.49
CA SER A 118 4.54 -20.48 19.09
C SER A 118 4.01 -19.06 19.36
N GLY A 119 2.73 -18.90 19.70
CA GLY A 119 2.10 -17.57 19.83
C GLY A 119 1.76 -16.87 18.51
N GLN A 120 1.88 -17.56 17.37
CA GLN A 120 1.57 -17.00 16.05
C GLN A 120 0.12 -16.50 15.95
N GLY A 121 -0.06 -15.28 15.41
CA GLY A 121 -1.39 -14.71 15.11
C GLY A 121 -2.21 -14.39 16.36
N ARG A 122 -1.54 -13.95 17.44
CA ARG A 122 -2.15 -13.57 18.73
C ARG A 122 -1.30 -12.49 19.38
N ASP A 123 -1.96 -11.48 19.94
CA ASP A 123 -1.28 -10.43 20.69
C ASP A 123 -1.03 -10.86 22.16
N PRO A 124 0.06 -10.40 22.80
CA PRO A 124 0.35 -10.71 24.20
C PRO A 124 -0.65 -10.04 25.16
N ILE A 125 -1.19 -10.78 26.14
CA ILE A 125 -2.03 -10.17 27.18
C ILE A 125 -1.13 -9.48 28.22
N LEU A 126 -0.95 -8.16 28.06
CA LEU A 126 -0.15 -7.34 28.97
C LEU A 126 -0.67 -7.43 30.42
N THR A 127 0.20 -7.85 31.34
CA THR A 127 -0.12 -7.93 32.77
C THR A 127 -0.20 -6.56 33.42
N THR A 128 -0.78 -6.47 34.63
CA THR A 128 -0.77 -5.24 35.43
C THR A 128 0.64 -4.74 35.71
N GLU A 129 1.61 -5.65 35.92
CA GLU A 129 3.00 -5.29 36.20
C GLU A 129 3.68 -4.64 34.99
N ILE A 130 3.55 -5.25 33.80
CA ILE A 130 4.17 -4.71 32.58
C ILE A 130 3.51 -3.38 32.18
N SER A 131 2.18 -3.32 32.24
CA SER A 131 1.40 -2.12 31.96
C SER A 131 1.78 -0.97 32.89
N ALA A 132 2.07 -1.24 34.17
CA ALA A 132 2.43 -0.20 35.14
C ALA A 132 3.73 0.52 34.76
N TRP A 133 4.80 -0.22 34.43
CA TRP A 133 6.07 0.42 34.06
C TRP A 133 6.06 0.98 32.63
N MET A 134 5.30 0.38 31.70
CA MET A 134 5.06 0.95 30.37
C MET A 134 4.38 2.32 30.48
N ASN A 135 3.32 2.42 31.30
CA ASN A 135 2.61 3.68 31.54
C ASN A 135 3.48 4.71 32.27
N ALA A 136 4.37 4.29 33.18
CA ALA A 136 5.32 5.18 33.85
C ALA A 136 6.32 5.85 32.88
N MET A 137 6.51 5.28 31.67
CA MET A 137 7.31 5.85 30.58
C MET A 137 6.48 6.61 29.53
N GLY A 138 5.20 6.90 29.80
CA GLY A 138 4.29 7.58 28.86
C GLY A 138 3.43 6.63 28.00
N GLY A 139 3.55 5.32 28.24
CA GLY A 139 2.81 4.28 27.53
C GLY A 139 3.45 3.86 26.20
N PHE A 140 2.98 2.73 25.70
CA PHE A 140 3.39 2.16 24.42
C PHE A 140 2.14 1.73 23.65
N THR A 141 2.21 1.76 22.33
CA THR A 141 1.15 1.34 21.40
C THR A 141 1.63 0.10 20.65
N ASP A 142 0.74 -0.88 20.48
CA ASP A 142 0.99 -2.02 19.61
C ASP A 142 1.09 -1.54 18.15
N THR A 143 2.15 -1.94 17.46
CA THR A 143 2.35 -1.57 16.05
C THR A 143 1.50 -2.42 15.09
N GLY A 144 0.92 -3.53 15.57
CA GLY A 144 0.21 -4.51 14.75
C GLY A 144 1.13 -5.44 13.95
N TYR A 145 2.45 -5.38 14.18
CA TYR A 145 3.44 -6.24 13.53
C TYR A 145 4.09 -7.19 14.54
N ASP A 146 4.16 -8.47 14.16
CA ASP A 146 4.93 -9.50 14.85
C ASP A 146 6.35 -9.61 14.28
N ILE A 147 7.30 -10.01 15.13
CA ILE A 147 8.61 -10.54 14.75
C ILE A 147 8.74 -11.98 15.23
N ALA A 148 9.44 -12.83 14.46
CA ALA A 148 9.66 -14.23 14.79
C ALA A 148 10.98 -14.43 15.56
N ILE A 149 11.05 -15.53 16.34
CA ILE A 149 12.27 -16.01 16.98
C ILE A 149 12.49 -17.47 16.60
N ASP A 150 13.70 -17.73 16.12
CA ASP A 150 14.29 -19.06 15.87
C ASP A 150 15.15 -19.39 17.11
N GLU A 151 14.68 -20.28 17.98
CA GLU A 151 15.37 -20.62 19.24
C GLU A 151 16.60 -21.49 18.99
N GLY A 152 16.60 -22.29 17.93
CA GLY A 152 17.70 -23.18 17.57
C GLY A 152 18.80 -22.54 16.71
N ASN A 153 18.55 -21.35 16.15
CA ASN A 153 19.21 -20.82 14.95
C ASN A 153 19.32 -21.89 13.84
N ASN A 154 18.22 -22.61 13.61
CA ASN A 154 18.13 -23.75 12.71
C ASN A 154 17.16 -23.52 11.53
N ASN A 155 16.65 -22.30 11.39
CA ASN A 155 15.63 -21.86 10.43
C ASN A 155 14.23 -22.47 10.64
N SER A 156 13.97 -23.05 11.82
CA SER A 156 12.62 -23.25 12.35
C SER A 156 12.17 -21.98 13.06
N ILE A 157 10.89 -21.65 12.99
CA ILE A 157 10.30 -20.56 13.78
C ILE A 157 9.62 -21.20 14.98
N ASP A 158 10.15 -20.91 16.16
CA ASP A 158 9.66 -21.47 17.42
C ASP A 158 8.67 -20.52 18.12
N ARG A 159 8.82 -19.20 17.94
CA ARG A 159 7.98 -18.18 18.58
C ARG A 159 7.70 -16.95 17.71
N TYR A 160 6.63 -16.24 18.09
CA TYR A 160 6.29 -14.90 17.62
C TYR A 160 6.22 -13.93 18.82
N SER A 161 6.50 -12.65 18.55
CA SER A 161 6.49 -11.57 19.52
C SER A 161 6.01 -10.28 18.87
N SER A 162 5.01 -9.61 19.44
CA SER A 162 4.45 -8.37 18.92
C SER A 162 5.34 -7.18 19.28
N LEU A 163 5.43 -6.22 18.36
CA LEU A 163 6.24 -5.03 18.49
C LEU A 163 5.41 -3.87 19.06
N TYR A 164 5.81 -3.38 20.23
CA TYR A 164 5.21 -2.22 20.89
C TYR A 164 6.16 -1.02 20.81
N VAL A 165 5.67 0.14 20.37
CA VAL A 165 6.47 1.38 20.27
C VAL A 165 6.08 2.39 21.34
N SER A 166 7.06 3.09 21.92
CA SER A 166 6.84 4.17 22.88
C SER A 166 5.96 5.28 22.28
N ASN A 167 4.89 5.68 22.98
CA ASN A 167 3.90 6.65 22.49
C ASN A 167 4.49 8.04 22.15
N SER A 168 5.63 8.37 22.76
CA SER A 168 6.35 9.63 22.62
C SER A 168 7.83 9.37 22.39
N VAL A 169 8.53 10.34 21.80
CA VAL A 169 10.00 10.35 21.78
C VAL A 169 10.52 10.53 23.21
N LEU A 170 11.23 9.52 23.71
CA LEU A 170 11.95 9.59 24.99
C LEU A 170 13.12 10.57 24.87
N GLN A 171 13.46 11.23 25.98
CA GLN A 171 14.52 12.23 26.06
C GLN A 171 15.78 11.63 26.72
N PRO A 172 16.96 12.27 26.63
CA PRO A 172 18.16 11.79 27.32
C PRO A 172 17.91 11.59 28.82
N GLY A 173 18.24 10.40 29.34
CA GLY A 173 17.90 10.01 30.70
C GLY A 173 17.99 8.51 30.94
N THR A 174 17.62 8.08 32.16
CA THR A 174 17.61 6.66 32.56
C THR A 174 16.18 6.17 32.74
N TYR A 175 15.82 5.13 31.98
CA TYR A 175 14.50 4.53 31.94
C TYR A 175 14.52 3.15 32.60
N ASN A 176 13.54 2.86 33.46
CA ASN A 176 13.48 1.62 34.22
C ASN A 176 12.47 0.66 33.57
N PHE A 177 12.98 -0.39 32.95
CA PHE A 177 12.19 -1.50 32.45
C PHE A 177 12.01 -2.52 33.58
N GLY A 178 10.76 -2.78 33.94
CA GLY A 178 10.43 -3.67 35.06
C GLY A 178 10.43 -5.16 34.68
N PRO A 179 10.01 -6.03 35.61
CA PRO A 179 9.84 -7.44 35.31
C PRO A 179 8.68 -7.69 34.33
N GLN A 180 8.74 -8.85 33.69
CA GLN A 180 7.65 -9.39 32.87
C GLN A 180 7.07 -10.69 33.46
N ASN A 181 7.81 -11.32 34.38
CA ASN A 181 7.76 -12.65 35.04
C ASN A 181 6.42 -13.42 35.13
N TYR A 182 5.68 -13.49 34.02
CA TYR A 182 4.44 -14.22 33.86
C TYR A 182 4.66 -15.32 32.81
N SER A 183 4.35 -16.56 33.17
CA SER A 183 4.52 -17.76 32.33
C SER A 183 5.95 -18.03 31.79
N GLY A 184 6.99 -17.37 32.32
CA GLY A 184 8.37 -17.59 31.90
C GLY A 184 8.73 -16.95 30.54
N ASN A 185 8.18 -15.77 30.26
CA ASN A 185 8.39 -15.01 29.03
C ASN A 185 9.27 -13.76 29.27
N MET A 186 9.94 -13.28 28.22
CA MET A 186 10.84 -12.12 28.23
C MET A 186 10.48 -11.12 27.13
N TYR A 187 11.07 -9.93 27.21
CA TYR A 187 11.02 -8.90 26.18
C TYR A 187 12.42 -8.62 25.62
N GLY A 188 12.47 -8.24 24.34
CA GLY A 188 13.61 -7.54 23.76
C GLY A 188 13.41 -6.02 23.89
N ILE A 189 14.52 -5.27 23.92
CA ILE A 189 14.51 -3.80 23.82
C ILE A 189 15.35 -3.40 22.62
N VAL A 190 14.74 -2.69 21.67
CA VAL A 190 15.37 -2.05 20.53
C VAL A 190 15.17 -0.54 20.65
N ILE A 191 16.22 0.23 20.38
CA ILE A 191 16.25 1.68 20.53
C ILE A 191 16.64 2.27 19.18
N VAL A 192 15.72 3.05 18.60
CA VAL A 192 15.92 3.74 17.33
C VAL A 192 16.05 5.25 17.57
N PRO A 193 16.84 5.98 16.74
CA PRO A 193 16.74 7.43 16.71
C PRO A 193 15.29 7.86 16.38
N PRO A 194 14.86 9.06 16.77
CA PRO A 194 13.52 9.53 16.49
C PRO A 194 13.37 9.82 14.98
N PRO A 195 12.14 9.85 14.43
CA PRO A 195 11.94 10.18 13.02
C PRO A 195 12.33 11.65 12.77
N THR A 196 13.28 11.90 11.87
CA THR A 196 13.77 13.26 11.57
C THR A 196 13.14 13.89 10.34
N GLN A 197 12.50 13.09 9.49
CA GLN A 197 11.76 13.54 8.31
C GLN A 197 10.29 13.82 8.66
N ALA A 198 9.66 14.72 7.90
CA ALA A 198 8.23 14.93 7.92
C ALA A 198 7.47 13.63 7.58
N SER A 199 6.32 13.42 8.22
CA SER A 199 5.50 12.21 8.05
C SER A 199 3.99 12.52 8.12
N GLY A 200 3.12 11.54 7.91
CA GLY A 200 1.67 11.70 8.07
C GLY A 200 1.05 12.84 7.24
N PRO A 201 1.22 12.85 5.90
CA PRO A 201 0.70 13.91 5.04
C PRO A 201 -0.83 13.98 5.04
N SER A 202 -1.35 15.20 4.97
CA SER A 202 -2.73 15.54 4.64
C SER A 202 -2.72 16.59 3.53
N PRO A 203 -3.37 16.37 2.36
CA PRO A 203 -3.99 15.12 1.93
C PRO A 203 -3.03 13.93 2.00
N ALA A 204 -3.58 12.75 2.29
CA ALA A 204 -2.82 11.50 2.26
C ALA A 204 -2.16 11.30 0.89
N ASP A 205 -1.02 10.61 0.85
CA ASP A 205 -0.30 10.36 -0.40
C ASP A 205 -1.15 9.55 -1.40
N GLY A 206 -1.13 9.98 -2.67
CA GLY A 206 -2.03 9.50 -3.72
C GLY A 206 -3.48 9.98 -3.58
N GLY A 207 -3.79 10.80 -2.58
CA GLY A 207 -5.14 11.23 -2.23
C GLY A 207 -5.80 12.16 -3.27
N GLN A 208 -7.10 12.38 -3.12
CA GLN A 208 -7.88 13.23 -4.01
C GLN A 208 -8.52 14.40 -3.26
N ILE A 209 -8.57 15.58 -3.90
CA ILE A 209 -9.22 16.78 -3.34
C ILE A 209 -10.29 17.32 -4.29
N GLY A 210 -11.44 17.68 -3.71
CA GLY A 210 -12.57 18.29 -4.40
C GLY A 210 -12.58 19.81 -4.32
N GLN A 211 -11.41 20.47 -4.34
CA GLN A 211 -11.25 21.93 -4.21
C GLN A 211 -9.99 22.40 -4.95
N THR A 212 -9.98 23.65 -5.42
CA THR A 212 -8.83 24.30 -6.08
C THR A 212 -7.86 24.99 -5.10
N SER A 213 -8.04 24.76 -3.81
CA SER A 213 -7.11 25.11 -2.72
C SER A 213 -7.18 24.06 -1.62
N VAL A 214 -6.06 23.80 -0.94
CA VAL A 214 -6.01 22.87 0.20
C VAL A 214 -4.92 23.30 1.19
N ALA A 215 -5.18 23.10 2.49
CA ALA A 215 -4.14 23.16 3.49
C ALA A 215 -3.39 21.82 3.49
N LEU A 216 -2.15 21.83 2.99
CA LEU A 216 -1.20 20.73 3.16
C LEU A 216 -0.76 20.74 4.63
N SER A 217 -0.81 19.61 5.34
CA SER A 217 -0.25 19.49 6.70
C SER A 217 0.46 18.16 6.89
N TRP A 218 1.38 18.11 7.85
CA TRP A 218 2.22 16.95 8.14
C TRP A 218 2.49 16.86 9.64
N THR A 219 2.97 15.70 10.09
CA THR A 219 3.61 15.51 11.39
C THR A 219 5.09 15.87 11.26
N PRO A 220 5.60 16.87 12.02
CA PRO A 220 7.01 17.23 12.00
C PRO A 220 7.98 16.10 12.35
N GLY A 221 9.17 16.16 11.77
CA GLY A 221 10.35 15.47 12.28
C GLY A 221 10.71 15.94 13.70
N ALA A 222 11.23 15.05 14.54
CA ALA A 222 11.41 15.25 15.98
C ALA A 222 12.39 16.37 16.37
N TYR A 223 13.21 16.85 15.43
CA TYR A 223 14.17 17.94 15.63
C TYR A 223 13.85 19.19 14.81
N ALA A 224 12.71 19.22 14.10
CA ALA A 224 12.32 20.34 13.24
C ALA A 224 12.06 21.62 14.05
N ALA A 225 12.61 22.74 13.58
CA ALA A 225 12.29 24.08 14.06
C ALA A 225 11.52 24.91 13.00
N GLN A 226 11.71 24.58 11.72
CA GLN A 226 11.04 25.12 10.56
C GLN A 226 10.90 24.02 9.49
N HIS A 227 10.10 24.28 8.46
CA HIS A 227 9.79 23.34 7.40
C HIS A 227 9.98 24.04 6.04
N HIS A 228 10.80 23.50 5.15
CA HIS A 228 10.97 24.02 3.79
C HIS A 228 10.02 23.28 2.85
N VAL A 229 9.06 24.01 2.29
CA VAL A 229 7.96 23.45 1.48
C VAL A 229 8.30 23.46 -0.01
N TYR A 230 8.08 22.33 -0.68
CA TYR A 230 8.19 22.18 -2.12
C TYR A 230 6.88 21.64 -2.70
N LEU A 231 6.37 22.25 -3.78
CA LEU A 231 5.10 21.88 -4.43
C LEU A 231 5.18 22.18 -5.94
N SER A 232 4.92 21.19 -6.80
CA SER A 232 4.82 21.36 -8.26
C SER A 232 3.91 20.29 -8.87
N SER A 233 3.34 20.56 -10.05
CA SER A 233 2.68 19.52 -10.86
C SER A 233 3.68 18.65 -11.64
N ASN A 234 4.98 18.95 -11.57
CA ASN A 234 6.06 18.12 -12.08
C ASN A 234 6.77 17.40 -10.91
N GLN A 235 6.72 16.06 -10.88
CA GLN A 235 7.37 15.25 -9.84
C GLN A 235 8.88 15.48 -9.78
N ALA A 236 9.55 15.62 -10.94
CA ALA A 236 11.00 15.79 -11.01
C ALA A 236 11.46 17.13 -10.39
N ASP A 237 10.67 18.19 -10.51
CA ASP A 237 10.95 19.49 -9.88
C ASP A 237 11.02 19.34 -8.35
N VAL A 238 10.08 18.59 -7.77
CA VAL A 238 9.98 18.36 -6.32
C VAL A 238 11.08 17.42 -5.83
N VAL A 239 11.31 16.31 -6.53
CA VAL A 239 12.41 15.37 -6.20
C VAL A 239 13.76 16.09 -6.14
N ASN A 240 14.03 16.97 -7.10
CA ASN A 240 15.30 17.70 -7.21
C ASN A 240 15.31 19.07 -6.49
N ARG A 241 14.27 19.39 -5.70
CA ARG A 241 14.15 20.63 -4.91
C ARG A 241 14.40 21.91 -5.72
N VAL A 242 13.96 21.94 -6.98
CA VAL A 242 14.26 23.05 -7.89
C VAL A 242 13.44 24.30 -7.56
N ALA A 243 13.93 25.47 -7.96
CA ALA A 243 13.33 26.77 -7.62
C ALA A 243 11.87 26.99 -8.10
N SER A 244 11.38 26.24 -9.10
CA SER A 244 9.95 26.27 -9.48
C SER A 244 9.05 25.52 -8.48
N ALA A 245 9.58 24.48 -7.83
CA ALA A 245 8.88 23.74 -6.78
C ALA A 245 8.97 24.45 -5.42
N ASP A 246 10.04 25.17 -5.13
CA ASP A 246 10.25 25.90 -3.87
C ASP A 246 9.05 26.82 -3.51
N LYS A 247 8.57 26.75 -2.26
CA LYS A 247 7.52 27.59 -1.68
C LYS A 247 7.98 28.30 -0.38
N GLY A 248 9.24 28.17 -0.01
CA GLY A 248 9.87 28.81 1.14
C GLY A 248 9.73 28.05 2.46
N LEU A 249 10.26 28.68 3.51
CA LEU A 249 10.22 28.20 4.89
C LEU A 249 8.91 28.60 5.59
N VAL A 250 8.34 27.68 6.36
CA VAL A 250 7.21 27.93 7.27
C VAL A 250 7.53 27.44 8.68
N THR A 251 6.96 28.08 9.69
CA THR A 251 7.18 27.76 11.12
C THR A 251 6.11 26.84 11.74
N PHE A 252 5.05 26.55 10.99
CA PHE A 252 3.99 25.63 11.39
C PHE A 252 3.92 24.49 10.39
N ALA A 253 3.47 23.32 10.83
CA ALA A 253 3.34 22.12 10.02
C ALA A 253 2.14 22.16 9.04
N VAL A 254 1.94 23.31 8.39
CA VAL A 254 0.84 23.58 7.47
C VAL A 254 1.25 24.58 6.38
N TYR A 255 0.82 24.35 5.14
CA TYR A 255 1.00 25.23 4.00
C TYR A 255 -0.29 25.32 3.17
N LEU A 256 -0.79 26.52 2.89
CA LEU A 256 -1.99 26.72 2.08
C LEU A 256 -1.66 26.76 0.58
N ALA A 257 -1.89 25.65 -0.11
CA ALA A 257 -1.82 25.58 -1.56
C ALA A 257 -3.08 26.18 -2.20
N THR A 258 -2.92 27.02 -3.23
CA THR A 258 -4.02 27.70 -3.95
C THR A 258 -3.76 27.71 -5.45
N GLY A 259 -4.79 27.99 -6.26
CA GLY A 259 -4.67 28.02 -7.72
C GLY A 259 -4.47 26.63 -8.34
N LEU A 260 -4.92 25.58 -7.66
CA LEU A 260 -4.73 24.20 -8.07
C LEU A 260 -5.67 23.88 -9.25
N VAL A 261 -5.10 23.34 -10.33
CA VAL A 261 -5.82 23.08 -11.59
C VAL A 261 -6.61 21.77 -11.49
N PRO A 262 -7.93 21.76 -11.73
CA PRO A 262 -8.73 20.54 -11.77
C PRO A 262 -8.19 19.50 -12.76
N GLY A 263 -8.08 18.24 -12.32
CA GLY A 263 -7.53 17.14 -13.10
C GLY A 263 -6.00 17.04 -13.09
N ALA A 264 -5.28 17.98 -12.48
CA ALA A 264 -3.84 17.89 -12.31
C ALA A 264 -3.47 17.14 -11.02
N THR A 265 -2.42 16.32 -11.12
CA THR A 265 -1.70 15.76 -9.96
C THR A 265 -0.62 16.75 -9.55
N TYR A 266 -0.50 16.96 -8.24
CA TYR A 266 0.54 17.75 -7.61
C TYR A 266 1.39 16.84 -6.74
N TYR A 267 2.69 17.10 -6.76
CA TYR A 267 3.70 16.47 -5.93
C TYR A 267 4.21 17.50 -4.93
N TRP A 268 4.53 17.06 -3.73
CA TRP A 268 5.06 17.93 -2.69
C TRP A 268 5.99 17.19 -1.73
N ALA A 269 6.87 17.94 -1.09
CA ALA A 269 7.81 17.43 -0.10
C ALA A 269 8.09 18.51 0.95
N ILE A 270 8.50 18.06 2.13
CA ILE A 270 8.88 18.92 3.25
C ILE A 270 10.27 18.53 3.70
N ASP A 271 11.22 19.45 3.62
CA ASP A 271 12.52 19.27 4.24
C ASP A 271 12.48 19.89 5.64
N GLU A 272 12.86 19.11 6.65
CA GLU A 272 12.82 19.53 8.05
C GLU A 272 14.08 20.31 8.39
N VAL A 273 13.92 21.52 8.93
CA VAL A 273 15.01 22.50 9.10
C VAL A 273 15.17 22.89 10.56
N ASN A 274 16.42 22.84 11.03
CA ASN A 274 16.86 23.37 12.32
C ASN A 274 18.36 23.70 12.25
N ASP A 275 18.70 24.96 12.01
CA ASP A 275 20.07 25.46 11.87
C ASP A 275 20.97 25.23 13.10
N THR A 276 20.40 24.84 14.25
CA THR A 276 21.16 24.48 15.47
C THR A 276 21.58 23.01 15.51
N HIS A 277 21.06 22.18 14.61
CA HIS A 277 21.34 20.75 14.53
C HIS A 277 22.30 20.42 13.38
N PRO A 278 23.40 19.68 13.60
CA PRO A 278 24.43 19.45 12.57
C PRO A 278 23.93 18.67 11.34
N ASP A 279 22.98 17.74 11.53
CA ASP A 279 22.40 16.93 10.44
C ASP A 279 21.23 17.60 9.70
N SER A 280 20.94 18.88 9.99
CA SER A 280 19.90 19.63 9.28
C SER A 280 20.42 20.17 7.94
N PRO A 281 19.59 20.21 6.86
CA PRO A 281 18.19 19.80 6.80
C PRO A 281 18.00 18.30 6.55
N TRP A 282 16.91 17.74 7.09
CA TRP A 282 16.50 16.36 6.78
C TRP A 282 15.53 16.37 5.61
N ALA A 283 16.00 15.93 4.45
CA ALA A 283 15.20 15.91 3.24
C ALA A 283 14.01 14.94 3.35
N GLY A 284 12.79 15.42 3.10
CA GLY A 284 11.57 14.61 3.17
C GLY A 284 11.34 13.72 1.95
N VAL A 285 10.45 12.74 2.10
CA VAL A 285 9.92 11.97 0.97
C VAL A 285 8.98 12.83 0.13
N VAL A 286 8.72 12.41 -1.12
CA VAL A 286 7.78 13.09 -2.01
C VAL A 286 6.41 12.42 -1.91
N TRP A 287 5.40 13.20 -1.57
CA TRP A 287 3.99 12.81 -1.59
C TRP A 287 3.27 13.42 -2.79
N SER A 288 2.05 12.96 -3.04
CA SER A 288 1.22 13.37 -4.16
C SER A 288 -0.25 13.50 -3.77
N PHE A 289 -0.98 14.35 -4.48
CA PHE A 289 -2.44 14.38 -4.47
C PHE A 289 -2.98 14.82 -5.84
N THR A 290 -4.23 14.49 -6.16
CA THR A 290 -4.87 14.87 -7.43
C THR A 290 -6.12 15.71 -7.20
N VAL A 291 -6.24 16.83 -7.92
CA VAL A 291 -7.46 17.63 -7.92
C VAL A 291 -8.50 16.92 -8.80
N ILE A 292 -9.72 16.72 -8.30
CA ILE A 292 -10.81 16.13 -9.10
C ILE A 292 -11.03 16.98 -10.37
N PRO A 293 -11.12 16.37 -11.57
CA PRO A 293 -11.36 17.12 -12.81
C PRO A 293 -12.79 17.66 -12.87
N VAL A 294 -13.01 18.77 -13.58
CA VAL A 294 -14.36 19.36 -13.80
C VAL A 294 -15.26 18.51 -14.71
N LYS A 295 -14.66 17.68 -15.56
CA LYS A 295 -15.36 16.68 -16.37
C LYS A 295 -15.68 15.43 -15.55
N ALA A 296 -16.68 14.66 -15.96
CA ALA A 296 -16.79 13.28 -15.53
C ALA A 296 -15.54 12.48 -15.96
N TRP A 297 -15.16 11.47 -15.17
CA TRP A 297 -13.92 10.72 -15.33
C TRP A 297 -14.08 9.26 -14.87
N ASN A 298 -13.06 8.42 -15.08
CA ASN A 298 -13.05 7.00 -14.69
C ASN A 298 -14.31 6.21 -15.13
N PRO A 299 -14.55 6.08 -16.45
CA PRO A 299 -15.71 5.36 -16.97
C PRO A 299 -15.66 3.85 -16.69
N ARG A 300 -16.85 3.26 -16.51
CA ARG A 300 -17.15 1.83 -16.60
C ARG A 300 -18.30 1.64 -17.60
N PRO A 301 -18.21 0.74 -18.60
CA PRO A 301 -17.00 0.05 -19.05
C PRO A 301 -15.83 1.02 -19.29
N VAL A 302 -14.60 0.55 -19.13
CA VAL A 302 -13.43 1.39 -19.40
C VAL A 302 -13.45 1.87 -20.85
N ASP A 303 -12.87 3.03 -21.10
CA ASP A 303 -12.74 3.53 -22.46
C ASP A 303 -11.95 2.53 -23.32
N GLY A 304 -12.51 2.16 -24.48
CA GLY A 304 -11.98 1.10 -25.35
C GLY A 304 -12.33 -0.33 -24.93
N ALA A 305 -13.19 -0.56 -23.93
CA ALA A 305 -13.62 -1.90 -23.56
C ALA A 305 -14.30 -2.63 -24.74
N VAL A 306 -14.07 -3.93 -24.89
CA VAL A 306 -14.66 -4.76 -25.96
C VAL A 306 -15.58 -5.83 -25.39
N ASN A 307 -16.38 -6.47 -26.25
CA ASN A 307 -17.19 -7.64 -25.94
C ASN A 307 -18.15 -7.46 -24.76
N GLN A 308 -18.72 -6.26 -24.62
CA GLN A 308 -19.71 -5.97 -23.60
C GLN A 308 -21.07 -6.61 -23.98
N PRO A 309 -21.85 -7.12 -23.01
CA PRO A 309 -23.18 -7.68 -23.28
C PRO A 309 -24.13 -6.64 -23.90
N SER A 310 -25.26 -7.08 -24.47
CA SER A 310 -26.30 -6.18 -25.02
C SER A 310 -27.03 -5.33 -23.97
N ASN A 311 -26.83 -5.61 -22.67
CA ASN A 311 -27.29 -4.81 -21.55
C ASN A 311 -26.08 -4.39 -20.70
N VAL A 312 -25.76 -3.10 -20.65
CA VAL A 312 -24.56 -2.55 -20.00
C VAL A 312 -24.95 -1.50 -18.97
N THR A 313 -24.43 -1.64 -17.75
CA THR A 313 -24.49 -0.55 -16.75
C THR A 313 -23.27 0.35 -16.93
N LEU A 314 -23.51 1.57 -17.43
CA LEU A 314 -22.54 2.65 -17.40
C LEU A 314 -22.34 3.13 -15.96
N GLN A 315 -21.11 3.44 -15.57
CA GLN A 315 -20.77 4.16 -14.34
C GLN A 315 -19.64 5.14 -14.62
N TRP A 316 -19.55 6.21 -13.84
CA TRP A 316 -18.47 7.19 -13.93
C TRP A 316 -18.22 7.79 -12.56
N ASN A 317 -17.16 8.57 -12.43
CA ASN A 317 -16.99 9.52 -11.34
C ASN A 317 -17.43 10.90 -11.81
N ARG A 318 -18.25 11.58 -10.99
CA ARG A 318 -18.73 12.93 -11.27
C ARG A 318 -17.58 13.94 -11.21
N GLY A 319 -17.69 14.99 -12.02
CA GLY A 319 -16.73 16.10 -12.05
C GLY A 319 -16.84 17.03 -10.83
N LEU A 320 -15.78 17.81 -10.60
CA LEU A 320 -15.68 18.83 -9.57
C LEU A 320 -16.86 19.83 -9.65
N ASP A 321 -17.43 20.16 -8.48
CA ASP A 321 -18.57 21.08 -8.28
C ASP A 321 -19.87 20.74 -9.05
N ALA A 322 -19.93 19.59 -9.73
CA ALA A 322 -21.10 19.17 -10.47
C ALA A 322 -22.18 18.57 -9.57
N ILE A 323 -23.43 18.97 -9.82
CA ILE A 323 -24.62 18.50 -9.09
C ILE A 323 -25.54 17.63 -9.97
N GLN A 324 -25.34 17.66 -11.29
CA GLN A 324 -26.13 16.91 -12.27
C GLN A 324 -25.21 16.38 -13.39
N ASP A 325 -25.56 15.19 -13.91
CA ASP A 325 -24.92 14.55 -15.04
C ASP A 325 -25.90 14.47 -16.22
N LEU A 326 -25.45 14.85 -17.42
CA LEU A 326 -26.22 14.78 -18.66
C LEU A 326 -25.59 13.74 -19.59
N LEU A 327 -26.33 12.68 -19.88
CA LEU A 327 -25.83 11.51 -20.60
C LEU A 327 -26.25 11.53 -22.09
N PHE A 328 -25.26 11.28 -22.94
CA PHE A 328 -25.37 11.17 -24.40
C PHE A 328 -24.75 9.85 -24.84
N TRP A 329 -25.37 9.12 -25.78
CA TRP A 329 -24.82 7.87 -26.32
C TRP A 329 -25.34 7.54 -27.74
N GLY A 330 -24.59 6.74 -28.48
CA GLY A 330 -24.96 6.31 -29.82
C GLY A 330 -23.86 5.51 -30.52
N THR A 331 -24.12 5.06 -31.75
CA THR A 331 -23.19 4.23 -32.55
C THR A 331 -22.26 5.04 -33.46
N ASN A 332 -22.28 6.36 -33.37
CA ASN A 332 -21.45 7.25 -34.18
C ASN A 332 -20.76 8.32 -33.31
N TYR A 333 -19.43 8.34 -33.34
CA TYR A 333 -18.60 9.24 -32.54
C TYR A 333 -18.97 10.71 -32.74
N ASP A 334 -19.05 11.19 -33.98
CA ASP A 334 -19.31 12.62 -34.26
C ASP A 334 -20.70 13.07 -33.82
N THR A 335 -21.70 12.18 -33.91
CA THR A 335 -23.05 12.44 -33.42
C THR A 335 -23.04 12.58 -31.89
N VAL A 336 -22.38 11.65 -31.18
CA VAL A 336 -22.25 11.71 -29.72
C VAL A 336 -21.36 12.87 -29.27
N LEU A 337 -20.35 13.26 -30.06
CA LEU A 337 -19.50 14.42 -29.78
C LEU A 337 -20.26 15.74 -29.97
N ASN A 338 -21.11 15.86 -30.99
CA ASN A 338 -21.77 17.13 -31.33
C ASN A 338 -23.21 17.28 -30.79
N ALA A 339 -23.79 16.24 -30.20
CA ALA A 339 -25.12 16.30 -29.59
C ALA A 339 -25.22 17.39 -28.51
N THR A 340 -26.31 18.15 -28.53
CA THR A 340 -26.64 19.22 -27.56
C THR A 340 -27.83 18.89 -26.66
N THR A 341 -28.69 17.96 -27.07
CA THR A 341 -29.82 17.45 -26.27
C THR A 341 -29.43 16.13 -25.61
N PRO A 342 -29.37 16.04 -24.28
CA PRO A 342 -29.07 14.79 -23.59
C PRO A 342 -30.22 13.80 -23.73
N GLN A 343 -29.89 12.51 -23.81
CA GLN A 343 -30.86 11.43 -23.88
C GLN A 343 -31.32 10.98 -22.49
N ALA A 344 -30.52 11.24 -21.45
CA ALA A 344 -30.91 11.06 -20.05
C ALA A 344 -30.23 12.08 -19.12
N SER A 345 -30.82 12.29 -17.94
CA SER A 345 -30.20 13.02 -16.81
C SER A 345 -30.24 12.15 -15.55
N PRO A 346 -29.27 11.21 -15.39
CA PRO A 346 -29.26 10.28 -14.25
C PRO A 346 -29.09 10.99 -12.89
N ILE A 347 -29.70 10.45 -11.84
CA ILE A 347 -29.63 11.01 -10.48
C ILE A 347 -28.24 10.74 -9.87
N GLY A 348 -27.80 9.48 -9.92
CA GLY A 348 -26.45 9.05 -9.54
C GLY A 348 -25.56 8.85 -10.77
N PRO A 349 -24.25 8.64 -10.56
CA PRO A 349 -23.29 8.50 -11.65
C PRO A 349 -23.28 7.08 -12.25
N SER A 350 -24.46 6.59 -12.61
CA SER A 350 -24.72 5.25 -13.13
C SER A 350 -25.97 5.23 -14.01
N TYR A 351 -25.96 4.48 -15.11
CA TYR A 351 -27.10 4.33 -16.02
C TYR A 351 -27.10 3.00 -16.75
N ALA A 352 -28.23 2.30 -16.78
CA ALA A 352 -28.37 1.03 -17.49
C ALA A 352 -28.84 1.24 -18.94
N LEU A 353 -28.01 0.86 -19.89
CA LEU A 353 -28.37 0.69 -21.30
C LEU A 353 -28.84 -0.74 -21.55
N THR A 354 -29.91 -0.92 -22.30
CA THR A 354 -30.46 -2.24 -22.65
C THR A 354 -30.78 -2.33 -24.14
N GLY A 355 -30.76 -3.56 -24.67
CA GLY A 355 -31.07 -3.80 -26.08
C GLY A 355 -30.07 -3.15 -27.06
N LEU A 356 -28.80 -3.02 -26.66
CA LEU A 356 -27.76 -2.50 -27.53
C LEU A 356 -27.56 -3.43 -28.75
N PRO A 357 -27.27 -2.87 -29.94
CA PRO A 357 -26.94 -3.68 -31.11
C PRO A 357 -25.68 -4.50 -30.85
N ASN A 358 -25.66 -5.73 -31.34
CA ASN A 358 -24.48 -6.61 -31.30
C ASN A 358 -23.41 -6.13 -32.31
N GLU A 359 -22.14 -6.48 -32.11
CA GLU A 359 -21.03 -6.13 -33.01
C GLU A 359 -20.88 -4.60 -33.26
N ALA A 360 -21.26 -3.77 -32.29
CA ALA A 360 -21.33 -2.33 -32.43
C ALA A 360 -20.45 -1.58 -31.43
N ASN A 361 -19.76 -0.54 -31.90
CA ASN A 361 -19.13 0.44 -31.02
C ASN A 361 -20.19 1.41 -30.51
N ILE A 362 -20.36 1.45 -29.19
CA ILE A 362 -21.17 2.42 -28.47
C ILE A 362 -20.25 3.52 -27.97
N TYR A 363 -20.49 4.73 -28.45
CA TYR A 363 -19.86 5.95 -27.96
C TYR A 363 -20.79 6.60 -26.94
N TRP A 364 -20.25 7.15 -25.86
CA TRP A 364 -21.02 7.86 -24.84
C TRP A 364 -20.19 8.95 -24.16
N ARG A 365 -20.87 9.98 -23.64
CA ARG A 365 -20.25 11.04 -22.82
C ARG A 365 -21.18 11.49 -21.71
N ILE A 366 -20.58 12.03 -20.66
CA ILE A 366 -21.29 12.72 -19.57
C ILE A 366 -20.87 14.18 -19.57
N ASP A 367 -21.81 15.09 -19.83
CA ASP A 367 -21.61 16.50 -19.55
C ASP A 367 -22.04 16.79 -18.11
N THR A 368 -21.17 17.44 -17.35
CA THR A 368 -21.39 17.75 -15.93
C THR A 368 -21.98 19.16 -15.79
N VAL A 369 -22.95 19.35 -14.89
CA VAL A 369 -23.59 20.65 -14.66
C VAL A 369 -23.40 21.06 -13.19
N ASN A 370 -22.86 22.25 -12.96
CA ASN A 370 -22.62 22.79 -11.62
C ASN A 370 -23.87 23.48 -11.02
N SER A 371 -23.77 23.91 -9.77
CA SER A 371 -24.85 24.60 -9.04
C SER A 371 -25.28 25.96 -9.62
N LEU A 372 -24.48 26.52 -10.55
CA LEU A 372 -24.81 27.74 -11.30
C LEU A 372 -25.47 27.44 -12.66
N GLY A 373 -25.73 26.17 -12.99
CA GLY A 373 -26.28 25.75 -14.27
C GLY A 373 -25.28 25.79 -15.42
N GLN A 374 -23.98 25.87 -15.15
CA GLN A 374 -22.94 25.87 -16.18
C GLN A 374 -22.58 24.42 -16.54
N THR A 375 -22.68 24.10 -17.83
CA THR A 375 -22.35 22.78 -18.38
C THR A 375 -20.88 22.69 -18.79
N THR A 376 -20.17 21.70 -18.26
CA THR A 376 -18.83 21.28 -18.72
C THR A 376 -18.97 20.04 -19.59
N LYS A 377 -18.52 20.13 -20.84
CA LYS A 377 -18.61 19.03 -21.79
C LYS A 377 -17.61 17.91 -21.45
N GLY A 378 -18.10 16.68 -21.36
CA GLY A 378 -17.29 15.50 -21.10
C GLY A 378 -16.46 15.04 -22.29
N ASP A 379 -15.53 14.13 -22.01
CA ASP A 379 -14.85 13.36 -23.05
C ASP A 379 -15.77 12.24 -23.56
N VAL A 380 -15.60 11.85 -24.83
CA VAL A 380 -16.38 10.77 -25.45
C VAL A 380 -15.62 9.46 -25.28
N TRP A 381 -16.18 8.57 -24.47
CA TRP A 381 -15.69 7.21 -24.25
C TRP A 381 -16.38 6.23 -25.20
N THR A 382 -15.77 5.07 -25.42
CA THR A 382 -16.31 4.01 -26.27
C THR A 382 -16.24 2.64 -25.62
N PHE A 383 -17.16 1.75 -25.98
CA PHE A 383 -17.02 0.31 -25.80
C PHE A 383 -17.66 -0.46 -26.97
N GLY A 384 -17.13 -1.62 -27.31
CA GLY A 384 -17.70 -2.55 -28.28
C GLY A 384 -18.63 -3.57 -27.62
N THR A 385 -19.79 -3.82 -28.21
CA THR A 385 -20.69 -4.92 -27.82
C THR A 385 -20.23 -6.25 -28.42
N ALA A 386 -20.59 -7.35 -27.74
CA ALA A 386 -20.34 -8.71 -28.18
C ALA A 386 -21.07 -9.04 -29.51
N PRO A 387 -20.56 -10.02 -30.29
CA PRO A 387 -21.25 -10.53 -31.47
C PRO A 387 -22.55 -11.25 -31.13
N ASN A 388 -23.46 -11.34 -32.10
CA ASN A 388 -24.65 -12.18 -31.95
C ASN A 388 -24.29 -13.64 -32.23
N ILE A 389 -24.12 -14.43 -31.17
CA ILE A 389 -23.80 -15.85 -31.28
C ILE A 389 -25.11 -16.65 -31.15
N PRO A 390 -25.68 -17.19 -32.24
CA PRO A 390 -26.88 -18.01 -32.15
C PRO A 390 -26.56 -19.40 -31.59
N VAL A 391 -27.48 -19.97 -30.79
CA VAL A 391 -27.40 -21.38 -30.38
C VAL A 391 -27.58 -22.27 -31.62
N THR A 392 -26.51 -22.91 -32.06
CA THR A 392 -26.51 -23.83 -33.21
C THR A 392 -26.58 -25.31 -32.80
N ASP A 393 -26.08 -25.66 -31.61
CA ASP A 393 -26.27 -26.95 -30.96
C ASP A 393 -26.79 -26.72 -29.53
N PRO A 394 -28.04 -27.11 -29.20
CA PRO A 394 -28.60 -26.92 -27.86
C PRO A 394 -27.96 -27.80 -26.78
N ASN A 395 -27.11 -28.76 -27.15
CA ASN A 395 -26.37 -29.61 -26.20
C ASN A 395 -24.96 -29.08 -25.91
N LEU A 396 -24.47 -28.11 -26.69
CA LEU A 396 -23.18 -27.48 -26.45
C LEU A 396 -23.32 -26.47 -25.30
N LEU A 397 -22.84 -26.82 -24.12
CA LEU A 397 -23.08 -26.01 -22.93
C LEU A 397 -22.23 -24.74 -22.90
N VAL A 398 -20.93 -24.82 -23.13
CA VAL A 398 -20.03 -23.66 -23.14
C VAL A 398 -18.95 -23.91 -24.17
N TRP A 399 -18.59 -22.89 -24.95
CA TRP A 399 -17.43 -22.95 -25.84
C TRP A 399 -16.64 -21.64 -25.82
N TYR A 400 -15.51 -21.62 -25.11
CA TYR A 400 -14.56 -20.51 -25.15
C TYR A 400 -13.51 -20.78 -26.22
N THR A 401 -13.38 -19.87 -27.20
CA THR A 401 -12.36 -19.94 -28.25
C THR A 401 -11.14 -19.08 -27.93
N PHE A 402 -11.31 -18.03 -27.11
CA PHE A 402 -10.30 -17.04 -26.72
C PHE A 402 -9.81 -16.09 -27.84
N GLU A 403 -10.46 -16.11 -29.00
CA GLU A 403 -10.12 -15.35 -30.22
C GLU A 403 -10.43 -13.85 -30.14
N GLU A 404 -10.80 -13.31 -28.98
CA GLU A 404 -11.22 -11.90 -28.86
C GLU A 404 -10.06 -10.90 -29.03
N GLY A 405 -8.82 -11.38 -29.07
CA GLY A 405 -7.58 -10.60 -29.20
C GLY A 405 -7.21 -9.76 -27.97
N SER A 406 -8.19 -9.23 -27.23
CA SER A 406 -7.96 -8.37 -26.06
C SER A 406 -9.14 -8.36 -25.07
N GLY A 407 -8.97 -7.67 -23.93
CA GLY A 407 -9.98 -7.58 -22.88
C GLY A 407 -10.02 -8.79 -21.93
N ASN A 408 -10.78 -8.67 -20.85
CA ASN A 408 -10.89 -9.66 -19.77
C ASN A 408 -12.14 -10.55 -19.87
N VAL A 409 -12.72 -10.70 -21.07
CA VAL A 409 -13.89 -11.55 -21.32
C VAL A 409 -13.51 -12.63 -22.33
N ALA A 410 -13.90 -13.87 -22.06
CA ALA A 410 -13.93 -14.98 -22.99
C ALA A 410 -15.38 -15.19 -23.47
N LEU A 411 -15.62 -15.02 -24.76
CA LEU A 411 -16.93 -15.16 -25.37
C LEU A 411 -17.33 -16.63 -25.45
N ASP A 412 -18.62 -16.88 -25.18
CA ASP A 412 -19.24 -18.19 -25.24
C ASP A 412 -19.83 -18.42 -26.63
N TYR A 413 -19.06 -19.08 -27.49
CA TYR A 413 -19.43 -19.45 -28.85
C TYR A 413 -20.46 -20.58 -28.94
N SER A 414 -20.97 -21.10 -27.82
CA SER A 414 -22.16 -21.97 -27.83
C SER A 414 -23.46 -21.23 -28.15
N GLY A 415 -23.46 -19.89 -27.98
CA GLY A 415 -24.63 -19.03 -28.16
C GLY A 415 -25.53 -18.91 -26.92
N HIS A 416 -25.14 -19.54 -25.80
CA HIS A 416 -25.89 -19.44 -24.55
C HIS A 416 -25.54 -18.21 -23.69
N ASN A 417 -24.69 -17.31 -24.19
CA ASN A 417 -24.29 -16.07 -23.51
C ASN A 417 -23.61 -16.31 -22.15
N ARG A 418 -23.01 -17.49 -21.93
CA ARG A 418 -22.29 -17.85 -20.70
C ARG A 418 -20.85 -17.35 -20.73
N HIS A 419 -20.65 -16.06 -21.00
CA HIS A 419 -19.33 -15.47 -21.20
C HIS A 419 -18.49 -15.50 -19.90
N GLY A 420 -17.26 -15.99 -20.00
CA GLY A 420 -16.36 -16.12 -18.86
C GLY A 420 -15.60 -14.82 -18.58
N VAL A 421 -15.59 -14.36 -17.33
CA VAL A 421 -14.78 -13.20 -16.91
C VAL A 421 -13.43 -13.68 -16.41
N MET A 422 -12.35 -13.12 -16.97
CA MET A 422 -10.99 -13.35 -16.55
C MET A 422 -10.68 -12.51 -15.30
N THR A 423 -10.13 -13.15 -14.28
CA THR A 423 -9.67 -12.52 -13.05
C THR A 423 -8.27 -13.04 -12.71
N GLY A 424 -7.43 -12.15 -12.18
CA GLY A 424 -6.00 -12.39 -11.90
C GLY A 424 -5.29 -11.06 -11.61
N SER A 425 -4.08 -11.12 -11.06
CA SER A 425 -3.23 -9.94 -10.85
C SER A 425 -1.75 -10.29 -11.13
N PRO A 426 -1.19 -9.90 -12.29
CA PRO A 426 -1.85 -9.21 -13.42
C PRO A 426 -2.95 -10.07 -14.06
N LEU A 427 -3.83 -9.46 -14.88
CA LEU A 427 -4.87 -10.20 -15.60
C LEU A 427 -4.26 -11.28 -16.53
N PRO A 428 -4.91 -12.45 -16.67
CA PRO A 428 -4.47 -13.49 -17.60
C PRO A 428 -4.31 -12.97 -19.03
N SER A 429 -3.24 -13.39 -19.71
CA SER A 429 -2.88 -12.91 -21.04
C SER A 429 -3.21 -13.93 -22.15
N ARG A 430 -3.62 -13.44 -23.33
CA ARG A 430 -3.74 -14.26 -24.53
C ARG A 430 -2.35 -14.64 -25.07
N THR A 431 -2.24 -15.84 -25.61
CA THR A 431 -1.04 -16.43 -26.22
C THR A 431 -1.45 -17.42 -27.32
N GLY A 432 -0.53 -17.81 -28.19
CA GLY A 432 -0.82 -18.80 -29.23
C GLY A 432 -1.15 -20.18 -28.64
N GLY A 433 -2.33 -20.71 -28.97
CA GLY A 433 -2.83 -22.00 -28.54
C GLY A 433 -2.43 -23.18 -29.44
N MET A 434 -2.99 -24.36 -29.15
CA MET A 434 -2.89 -25.55 -30.02
C MET A 434 -3.69 -25.37 -31.31
N ALA A 435 -4.80 -24.64 -31.23
CA ALA A 435 -5.59 -24.18 -32.36
C ALA A 435 -6.11 -22.78 -32.00
N GLY A 436 -5.76 -21.77 -32.79
CA GLY A 436 -6.11 -20.38 -32.48
C GLY A 436 -5.34 -19.81 -31.28
N ASP A 437 -5.99 -18.93 -30.54
CA ASP A 437 -5.50 -18.35 -29.29
C ASP A 437 -5.78 -19.26 -28.07
N ALA A 438 -5.10 -18.97 -26.96
CA ALA A 438 -5.29 -19.59 -25.66
C ALA A 438 -5.01 -18.56 -24.55
N ILE A 439 -5.44 -18.86 -23.33
CA ILE A 439 -5.13 -18.04 -22.15
C ILE A 439 -3.98 -18.63 -21.34
N SER A 440 -2.96 -17.82 -21.08
CA SER A 440 -1.89 -18.11 -20.14
C SER A 440 -2.38 -17.81 -18.72
N LEU A 441 -2.65 -18.86 -17.96
CA LEU A 441 -2.88 -18.79 -16.51
C LEU A 441 -1.52 -18.99 -15.82
N THR A 442 -1.11 -18.04 -14.97
CA THR A 442 0.24 -17.99 -14.37
C THR A 442 0.29 -18.53 -12.94
N GLY A 443 -0.86 -18.64 -12.28
CA GLY A 443 -0.99 -19.03 -10.87
C GLY A 443 -1.83 -18.01 -10.11
N ASN A 444 -1.56 -17.81 -8.82
CA ASN A 444 -2.03 -16.65 -8.04
C ASN A 444 -3.54 -16.31 -8.07
N GLY A 445 -4.41 -17.31 -8.32
CA GLY A 445 -5.86 -17.12 -8.40
C GLY A 445 -6.41 -16.77 -9.79
N ASP A 446 -5.55 -16.82 -10.81
CA ASP A 446 -5.92 -16.68 -12.23
C ASP A 446 -7.03 -17.69 -12.60
N ARG A 447 -8.17 -17.16 -13.08
CA ARG A 447 -9.32 -17.98 -13.49
C ARG A 447 -10.21 -17.26 -14.49
N ILE A 448 -10.97 -18.05 -15.24
CA ILE A 448 -12.01 -17.60 -16.17
C ILE A 448 -13.32 -18.23 -15.71
N VAL A 449 -14.28 -17.41 -15.27
CA VAL A 449 -15.51 -17.90 -14.64
C VAL A 449 -16.72 -17.15 -15.18
N TYR A 450 -17.77 -17.90 -15.56
CA TYR A 450 -19.12 -17.38 -15.70
C TYR A 450 -19.85 -17.63 -14.37
N ASP A 451 -20.21 -16.56 -13.66
CA ASP A 451 -20.72 -16.61 -12.28
C ASP A 451 -22.15 -16.05 -12.15
N ALA A 452 -22.81 -15.72 -13.26
CA ALA A 452 -24.12 -15.04 -13.23
C ALA A 452 -25.28 -15.96 -12.77
N ASP A 453 -25.08 -17.29 -12.79
CA ASP A 453 -26.03 -18.29 -12.30
C ASP A 453 -25.41 -19.28 -11.28
N ASN A 454 -24.19 -19.00 -10.78
CA ASN A 454 -23.39 -19.89 -9.94
C ASN A 454 -23.24 -21.33 -10.51
N GLY A 455 -23.23 -21.50 -11.83
CA GLY A 455 -23.13 -22.79 -12.50
C GLY A 455 -24.45 -23.59 -12.53
N ALA A 456 -25.59 -22.96 -12.25
CA ALA A 456 -26.89 -23.64 -12.20
C ALA A 456 -27.26 -24.38 -13.50
N PHE A 457 -26.76 -23.94 -14.66
CA PHE A 457 -26.90 -24.64 -15.93
C PHE A 457 -26.32 -26.07 -15.98
N LEU A 458 -25.48 -26.47 -15.01
CA LEU A 458 -24.94 -27.82 -14.88
C LEU A 458 -25.83 -28.76 -14.02
N ASN A 459 -26.82 -28.22 -13.31
CA ASN A 459 -27.65 -29.00 -12.40
C ASN A 459 -28.58 -29.96 -13.16
N GLY A 460 -28.65 -31.22 -12.70
CA GLY A 460 -29.54 -32.24 -13.26
C GLY A 460 -29.03 -32.94 -14.52
N LEU A 461 -27.83 -32.62 -14.99
CA LEU A 461 -27.15 -33.38 -16.06
C LEU A 461 -26.82 -34.80 -15.57
N SER A 462 -27.20 -35.82 -16.35
CA SER A 462 -26.88 -37.22 -16.06
C SER A 462 -25.46 -37.63 -16.49
N ALA A 463 -24.89 -36.89 -17.44
CA ALA A 463 -23.50 -36.99 -17.89
C ALA A 463 -23.08 -35.67 -18.56
N MET A 464 -21.78 -35.40 -18.60
CA MET A 464 -21.19 -34.33 -19.41
C MET A 464 -19.86 -34.79 -20.01
N SER A 465 -19.48 -34.19 -21.13
CA SER A 465 -18.16 -34.38 -21.77
C SER A 465 -17.48 -33.02 -21.86
N VAL A 466 -16.20 -32.97 -21.51
CA VAL A 466 -15.37 -31.75 -21.62
C VAL A 466 -14.18 -32.07 -22.51
N THR A 467 -13.86 -31.16 -23.43
CA THR A 467 -12.64 -31.19 -24.24
C THR A 467 -11.90 -29.87 -24.07
N VAL A 468 -10.59 -29.93 -23.90
CA VAL A 468 -9.74 -28.75 -23.66
C VAL A 468 -8.32 -29.05 -24.11
N TRP A 469 -7.67 -28.05 -24.72
CA TRP A 469 -6.24 -28.10 -25.03
C TRP A 469 -5.47 -27.42 -23.88
N ILE A 470 -4.60 -28.18 -23.21
CA ILE A 470 -3.76 -27.68 -22.12
C ILE A 470 -2.30 -27.95 -22.49
N LYS A 471 -1.45 -26.93 -22.35
CA LYS A 471 0.00 -27.07 -22.44
C LYS A 471 0.54 -27.46 -21.07
N SER A 472 1.06 -28.68 -20.97
CA SER A 472 1.76 -29.23 -19.78
C SER A 472 3.19 -28.71 -19.67
#